data_AF-A0AA43ZVW9-F1
#
_entry.id   AF-A0AA43ZVW9-F1
#
_cell.length_a   1.000
_cell.length_b   1.000
_cell.length_c   1.000
_cell.angle_alpha   90.00
_cell.angle_beta   90.00
_cell.angle_gamma   90.00
#
_symmetry.space_group_name_H-M   'P 1'
#
loop_
_entity.id
_entity.type
_entity.pdbx_description
1 polymer ?
#
loop_
_entity_poly.entity_id
_entity_poly.type
_entity_poly.pdbx_seq_one_letter_code
_entity_poly.pdbx_strand_id
1 'polypeptide(L)'
;MESKVKETVTLSANLNYNNQKINEGTLTFKIGNYEIGTVNVINGKAELNYTLDFNPGRYTLTASYSSENYNNLENTGTLIINRRNLNLITNPIQSSLGEGILITTNYYDENGSSAIGITVMSVYIDNELIHSKASDTGQISTGYTIPTTTTLGTHIISIMLENSYYNTKSINTTLEVTKTTASSTIENITGKINQTITLIANISTPNQIINEGIVEFKINNQIIGTQKVSENIARLSYIIPTTY
;
A
#
# COMPACT_ATOMS: atom_id res chain seq x y z
N MET A 1 -12.84 -20.64 -24.05
CA MET A 1 -13.55 -19.52 -23.39
C MET A 1 -12.57 -18.77 -22.53
N GLU A 2 -12.67 -17.44 -22.47
CA GLU A 2 -11.89 -16.59 -21.57
C GLU A 2 -12.84 -15.74 -20.74
N SER A 3 -12.54 -15.55 -19.46
CA SER A 3 -13.29 -14.71 -18.52
C SER A 3 -12.38 -14.38 -17.33
N LYS A 4 -12.81 -13.54 -16.39
CA LYS A 4 -12.02 -13.19 -15.20
C LYS A 4 -12.53 -13.91 -13.96
N VAL A 5 -11.65 -13.99 -12.96
CA VAL A 5 -12.00 -14.56 -11.65
C VAL A 5 -13.24 -13.89 -11.05
N LYS A 6 -14.12 -14.69 -10.44
CA LYS A 6 -15.43 -14.31 -9.87
C LYS A 6 -16.45 -13.72 -10.84
N GLU A 7 -16.20 -13.74 -12.16
CA GLU A 7 -17.25 -13.45 -13.13
C GLU A 7 -18.22 -14.63 -13.27
N THR A 8 -19.50 -14.33 -13.51
CA THR A 8 -20.50 -15.33 -13.88
C THR A 8 -20.47 -15.53 -15.39
N VAL A 9 -20.33 -16.78 -15.81
CA VAL A 9 -20.33 -17.20 -17.22
C VAL A 9 -21.47 -18.16 -17.49
N THR A 10 -21.96 -18.18 -18.73
CA THR A 10 -22.89 -19.21 -19.21
C THR A 10 -22.11 -20.25 -19.99
N LEU A 11 -21.97 -21.43 -19.40
CA LEU A 11 -21.46 -22.61 -20.08
C LEU A 11 -22.59 -23.20 -20.91
N SER A 12 -22.31 -23.49 -22.18
CA SER A 12 -23.31 -24.08 -23.07
C SER A 12 -22.71 -25.17 -23.94
N ALA A 13 -23.52 -26.19 -24.21
CA ALA A 13 -23.25 -27.18 -25.24
C ALA A 13 -24.48 -27.38 -26.11
N ASN A 14 -24.24 -27.61 -27.39
CA ASN A 14 -25.28 -27.96 -28.36
C ASN A 14 -25.19 -29.46 -28.67
N LEU A 15 -26.33 -30.14 -28.64
CA LEU A 15 -26.45 -31.57 -28.86
C LEU A 15 -27.43 -31.85 -30.00
N ASN A 16 -26.97 -32.59 -31.00
CA ASN A 16 -27.77 -33.03 -32.13
C ASN A 16 -27.43 -34.48 -32.51
N TYR A 17 -28.41 -35.14 -33.11
CA TYR A 17 -28.25 -36.46 -33.72
C TYR A 17 -28.91 -36.43 -35.10
N ASN A 18 -28.16 -36.74 -36.16
CA ASN A 18 -28.65 -36.66 -37.55
C ASN A 18 -29.36 -35.34 -37.88
N ASN A 19 -28.78 -34.20 -37.47
CA ASN A 19 -29.35 -32.85 -37.60
C ASN A 19 -30.68 -32.61 -36.85
N GLN A 20 -31.11 -33.52 -35.99
CA GLN A 20 -32.24 -33.34 -35.08
C GLN A 20 -31.75 -32.98 -33.68
N LYS A 21 -32.55 -32.18 -32.97
CA LYS A 21 -32.24 -31.73 -31.61
C LYS A 21 -32.57 -32.81 -30.60
N ILE A 22 -31.64 -33.08 -29.69
CA ILE A 22 -31.84 -34.00 -28.57
C ILE A 22 -32.62 -33.27 -27.45
N ASN A 23 -33.64 -33.91 -26.87
CA ASN A 23 -34.51 -33.32 -25.85
C ASN A 23 -34.54 -34.16 -24.55
N GLU A 24 -33.53 -34.98 -24.34
CA GLU A 24 -33.44 -35.89 -23.20
C GLU A 24 -31.99 -36.09 -22.76
N GLY A 25 -31.83 -36.67 -21.57
CA GLY A 25 -30.54 -36.86 -20.93
C GLY A 25 -30.04 -35.60 -20.23
N THR A 26 -28.86 -35.74 -19.61
CA THR A 26 -28.21 -34.71 -18.83
C THR A 26 -26.82 -34.44 -19.35
N LEU A 27 -26.33 -33.23 -19.08
CA LEU A 27 -24.97 -32.82 -19.35
C LEU A 27 -24.32 -32.33 -18.05
N THR A 28 -23.23 -32.98 -17.68
CA THR A 28 -22.40 -32.61 -16.54
C THR A 28 -21.21 -31.77 -17.00
N PHE A 29 -21.04 -30.59 -16.44
CA PHE A 29 -19.88 -29.73 -16.69
C PHE A 29 -18.82 -29.91 -15.59
N LYS A 30 -17.55 -29.96 -15.99
CA LYS A 30 -16.39 -29.97 -15.09
C LYS A 30 -15.37 -28.92 -15.47
N ILE A 31 -14.77 -28.27 -14.47
CA ILE A 31 -13.59 -27.40 -14.65
C ILE A 31 -12.40 -28.11 -13.98
N GLY A 32 -11.39 -28.46 -14.78
CA GLY A 32 -10.35 -29.39 -14.36
C GLY A 32 -10.96 -30.72 -13.93
N ASN A 33 -10.71 -31.13 -12.69
CA ASN A 33 -11.25 -32.36 -12.11
C ASN A 33 -12.54 -32.14 -11.30
N TYR A 34 -13.04 -30.90 -11.21
CA TYR A 34 -14.17 -30.54 -10.35
C TYR A 34 -15.45 -30.49 -11.15
N GLU A 35 -16.44 -31.30 -10.77
CA GLU A 35 -17.81 -31.15 -11.25
C GLU A 35 -18.42 -29.87 -10.70
N ILE A 36 -18.94 -29.03 -11.60
CA ILE A 36 -19.50 -27.72 -11.26
C ILE A 36 -21.03 -27.67 -11.42
N GLY A 37 -21.61 -28.67 -12.08
CA GLY A 37 -23.05 -28.82 -12.18
C GLY A 37 -23.49 -29.76 -13.28
N THR A 38 -24.72 -30.24 -13.16
CA THR A 38 -25.39 -31.10 -14.14
C THR A 38 -26.73 -30.46 -14.51
N VAL A 39 -27.02 -30.39 -15.81
CA VAL A 39 -28.25 -29.76 -16.36
C VAL A 39 -28.92 -30.67 -17.38
N ASN A 40 -30.24 -30.56 -17.51
CA ASN A 40 -30.99 -31.30 -18.52
C ASN A 40 -30.72 -30.74 -19.93
N VAL A 41 -30.72 -31.62 -20.93
CA VAL A 41 -30.67 -31.21 -22.33
C VAL A 41 -32.09 -30.91 -22.81
N ILE A 42 -32.34 -29.67 -23.20
CA ILE A 42 -33.64 -29.20 -23.67
C ILE A 42 -33.45 -28.54 -25.03
N ASN A 43 -34.21 -28.96 -26.03
CA ASN A 43 -34.19 -28.43 -27.39
C ASN A 43 -32.78 -28.39 -28.00
N GLY A 44 -32.01 -29.46 -27.80
CA GLY A 44 -30.65 -29.63 -28.30
C GLY A 44 -29.63 -28.76 -27.60
N LYS A 45 -29.94 -28.21 -26.42
CA LYS A 45 -29.04 -27.30 -25.69
C LYS A 45 -29.04 -27.63 -24.20
N ALA A 46 -27.85 -27.51 -23.60
CA ALA A 46 -27.67 -27.55 -22.15
C ALA A 46 -26.91 -26.28 -21.74
N GLU A 47 -27.41 -25.56 -20.74
CA GLU A 47 -26.82 -24.32 -20.25
C GLU A 47 -26.68 -24.32 -18.74
N LEU A 48 -25.52 -23.90 -18.24
CA LEU A 48 -25.22 -23.72 -16.83
C LEU A 48 -24.61 -22.34 -16.61
N ASN A 49 -25.28 -21.51 -15.80
CA ASN A 49 -24.68 -20.29 -15.28
C ASN A 49 -23.81 -20.64 -14.08
N TYR A 50 -22.56 -20.21 -14.09
CA TYR A 50 -21.59 -20.53 -13.06
C TYR A 50 -20.68 -19.34 -12.75
N THR A 51 -20.50 -19.03 -11.46
CA THR A 51 -19.55 -18.01 -11.01
C THR A 51 -18.18 -18.63 -10.82
N LEU A 52 -17.18 -18.11 -11.53
CA LEU A 52 -15.83 -18.65 -11.58
C LEU A 52 -15.08 -18.47 -10.25
N ASP A 53 -15.24 -19.41 -9.33
CA ASP A 53 -14.52 -19.45 -8.05
C ASP A 53 -13.25 -20.31 -8.12
N PHE A 54 -12.37 -19.95 -9.06
CA PHE A 54 -11.08 -20.60 -9.27
C PHE A 54 -9.99 -19.54 -9.33
N ASN A 55 -8.77 -19.92 -8.97
CA ASN A 55 -7.62 -19.06 -9.17
C ASN A 55 -7.42 -18.74 -10.66
N PRO A 56 -6.83 -17.58 -11.01
CA PRO A 56 -6.46 -17.30 -12.38
C PRO A 56 -5.54 -18.40 -12.95
N GLY A 57 -5.81 -18.83 -14.18
CA GLY A 57 -5.10 -19.95 -14.79
C GLY A 57 -5.82 -20.53 -16.01
N ARG A 58 -5.20 -21.57 -16.58
CA ARG A 58 -5.75 -22.34 -17.70
C ARG A 58 -6.30 -23.68 -17.19
N TYR A 59 -7.54 -23.97 -17.51
CA TYR A 59 -8.28 -25.14 -17.09
C TYR A 59 -8.85 -25.90 -18.29
N THR A 60 -8.93 -27.22 -18.17
CA THR A 60 -9.76 -28.04 -19.06
C THR A 60 -11.23 -27.85 -18.66
N LEU A 61 -12.10 -27.57 -19.63
CA LEU A 61 -13.54 -27.57 -19.44
C LEU A 61 -14.09 -28.84 -20.09
N THR A 62 -14.71 -29.72 -19.30
CA THR A 62 -15.28 -30.97 -19.80
C THR A 62 -16.80 -30.92 -19.74
N ALA A 63 -17.45 -31.41 -20.78
CA ALA A 63 -18.89 -31.63 -20.83
C ALA A 63 -19.16 -33.11 -21.12
N SER A 64 -19.79 -33.80 -20.18
CA SER A 64 -20.08 -35.23 -20.26
C SER A 64 -21.60 -35.43 -20.35
N TYR A 65 -22.08 -35.93 -21.48
CA TYR A 65 -23.49 -36.23 -21.75
C TYR A 65 -23.82 -37.66 -21.36
N SER A 66 -24.98 -37.86 -20.74
CA SER A 66 -25.51 -39.16 -20.34
C SER A 66 -27.00 -39.27 -20.63
N SER A 67 -27.44 -40.40 -21.15
CA SER A 67 -28.86 -40.73 -21.35
C SER A 67 -29.07 -42.24 -21.42
N GLU A 68 -30.33 -42.69 -21.37
CA GLU A 68 -30.67 -44.11 -21.57
C GLU A 68 -30.68 -44.51 -23.05
N ASN A 69 -31.02 -43.57 -23.95
CA ASN A 69 -31.29 -43.86 -25.37
C ASN A 69 -30.11 -43.56 -26.32
N TYR A 70 -29.12 -42.80 -25.85
CA TYR A 70 -27.93 -42.43 -26.61
C TYR A 70 -26.66 -42.76 -25.81
N ASN A 71 -25.59 -43.10 -26.53
CA ASN A 71 -24.28 -43.31 -25.94
C ASN A 71 -23.79 -42.07 -25.19
N ASN A 72 -23.07 -42.32 -24.09
CA ASN A 72 -22.38 -41.25 -23.38
C ASN A 72 -21.36 -40.58 -24.31
N LEU A 73 -21.28 -39.26 -24.22
CA LEU A 73 -20.33 -38.47 -24.98
C LEU A 73 -19.55 -37.58 -24.02
N GLU A 74 -18.29 -37.37 -24.31
CA GLU A 74 -17.47 -36.41 -23.59
C GLU A 74 -16.77 -35.51 -24.59
N ASN A 75 -16.76 -34.21 -24.31
CA ASN A 75 -16.01 -33.24 -25.08
C ASN A 75 -15.27 -32.29 -24.14
N THR A 76 -14.11 -31.83 -24.59
CA THR A 76 -13.24 -30.96 -23.82
C THR A 76 -12.95 -29.66 -24.56
N GLY A 77 -12.93 -28.57 -23.81
CA GLY A 77 -12.46 -27.26 -24.25
C GLY A 77 -11.43 -26.70 -23.28
N THR A 78 -10.94 -25.51 -23.59
CA THR A 78 -10.11 -24.73 -22.67
C THR A 78 -10.93 -23.58 -22.07
N LEU A 79 -10.82 -23.42 -20.76
CA LEU A 79 -11.19 -22.22 -20.02
C LEU A 79 -9.94 -21.50 -19.54
N ILE A 80 -9.80 -20.22 -19.87
CA ILE A 80 -8.77 -19.33 -19.31
C ILE A 80 -9.46 -18.37 -18.35
N ILE A 81 -9.01 -18.37 -17.10
CA ILE A 81 -9.48 -17.46 -16.04
C ILE A 81 -8.40 -16.42 -15.83
N ASN A 82 -8.71 -15.18 -16.17
CA ASN A 82 -7.79 -14.05 -16.09
C ASN A 82 -7.91 -13.33 -14.73
N ARG A 83 -6.83 -12.67 -14.34
CA ARG A 83 -6.84 -11.70 -13.23
C ARG A 83 -7.66 -10.47 -13.61
N ARG A 84 -8.23 -9.83 -12.59
CA ARG A 84 -8.88 -8.50 -12.71
C ARG A 84 -7.84 -7.39 -12.53
N ASN A 85 -8.21 -6.14 -12.78
CA ASN A 85 -7.33 -5.00 -12.53
C ASN A 85 -7.72 -4.25 -11.25
N LEU A 86 -6.72 -3.64 -10.60
CA LEU A 86 -6.89 -2.70 -9.50
C LEU A 86 -6.70 -1.27 -9.96
N ASN A 87 -7.44 -0.38 -9.31
CA ASN A 87 -7.24 1.05 -9.31
C ASN A 87 -6.74 1.49 -7.93
N LEU A 88 -5.76 2.41 -7.91
CA LEU A 88 -5.07 2.86 -6.70
C LEU A 88 -5.13 4.37 -6.61
N ILE A 89 -5.31 4.88 -5.40
CA ILE A 89 -5.20 6.29 -5.07
C ILE A 89 -4.30 6.44 -3.84
N THR A 90 -3.32 7.33 -3.94
CA THR A 90 -2.50 7.79 -2.83
C THR A 90 -2.22 9.28 -3.02
N ASN A 91 -1.90 9.98 -1.94
CA ASN A 91 -1.68 11.43 -1.94
C ASN A 91 -0.22 11.76 -1.65
N PRO A 92 0.29 12.91 -2.12
CA PRO A 92 1.60 13.39 -1.69
C PRO A 92 1.58 13.73 -0.20
N ILE A 93 2.75 13.61 0.44
CA ILE A 93 2.96 13.89 1.86
C ILE A 93 4.01 15.00 1.97
N GLN A 94 3.83 15.90 2.93
CA GLN A 94 4.85 16.88 3.33
C GLN A 94 5.03 16.79 4.84
N SER A 95 6.27 16.68 5.31
CA SER A 95 6.58 16.56 6.73
C SER A 95 8.05 16.91 6.99
N SER A 96 8.40 17.12 8.27
CA SER A 96 9.75 17.51 8.66
C SER A 96 10.61 16.33 9.10
N LEU A 97 11.93 16.53 9.12
CA LEU A 97 12.88 15.55 9.64
C LEU A 97 12.46 15.03 11.03
N GLY A 98 12.54 13.71 11.23
CA GLY A 98 12.21 12.99 12.46
C GLY A 98 10.74 13.01 12.88
N GLU A 99 9.82 13.49 12.04
CA GLU A 99 8.40 13.30 12.24
C GLU A 99 7.92 11.93 11.75
N GLY A 100 6.86 11.43 12.38
CA GLY A 100 6.13 10.24 11.95
C GLY A 100 5.04 10.62 10.95
N ILE A 101 5.00 9.92 9.81
CA ILE A 101 3.97 10.06 8.78
C ILE A 101 3.17 8.77 8.65
N LEU A 102 1.97 8.90 8.07
CA LEU A 102 1.13 7.78 7.67
C LEU A 102 1.04 7.72 6.15
N ILE A 103 1.60 6.68 5.54
CA ILE A 103 1.50 6.43 4.11
C ILE A 103 0.26 5.58 3.88
N THR A 104 -0.75 6.18 3.23
CA THR A 104 -2.06 5.56 3.00
C THR A 104 -2.33 5.38 1.51
N THR A 105 -2.85 4.21 1.16
CA THR A 105 -3.33 3.91 -0.19
C THR A 105 -4.73 3.33 -0.12
N ASN A 106 -5.62 3.88 -0.93
CA ASN A 106 -6.94 3.30 -1.20
C ASN A 106 -6.87 2.52 -2.51
N TYR A 107 -7.55 1.38 -2.57
CA TYR A 107 -7.60 0.56 -3.77
C TYR A 107 -8.97 -0.07 -3.94
N TYR A 108 -9.36 -0.19 -5.20
CA TYR A 108 -10.66 -0.71 -5.63
C TYR A 108 -10.47 -1.52 -6.90
N ASP A 109 -11.43 -2.39 -7.19
CA ASP A 109 -11.44 -3.13 -8.44
C ASP A 109 -11.64 -2.21 -9.65
N GLU A 110 -11.44 -2.76 -10.84
CA GLU A 110 -11.64 -2.08 -12.12
C GLU A 110 -13.05 -1.51 -12.34
N ASN A 111 -14.04 -1.95 -11.55
CA ASN A 111 -15.43 -1.48 -11.58
C ASN A 111 -15.75 -0.48 -10.45
N GLY A 112 -14.76 -0.07 -9.65
CA GLY A 112 -14.96 0.84 -8.52
C GLY A 112 -15.49 0.18 -7.24
N SER A 113 -15.62 -1.14 -7.21
CA SER A 113 -16.06 -1.89 -6.03
C SER A 113 -14.88 -2.27 -5.13
N SER A 114 -15.15 -2.72 -3.91
CA SER A 114 -14.13 -3.27 -3.02
C SER A 114 -13.40 -4.43 -3.70
N ALA A 115 -12.07 -4.43 -3.59
CA ALA A 115 -11.27 -5.54 -4.08
C ALA A 115 -11.54 -6.81 -3.26
N ILE A 116 -11.50 -7.97 -3.92
CA ILE A 116 -11.67 -9.27 -3.27
C ILE A 116 -10.33 -9.86 -2.80
N GLY A 117 -10.36 -10.57 -1.67
CA GLY A 117 -9.19 -11.26 -1.12
C GLY A 117 -8.16 -10.32 -0.49
N ILE A 118 -7.06 -10.91 -0.01
CA ILE A 118 -6.00 -10.18 0.68
C ILE A 118 -5.11 -9.48 -0.34
N THR A 119 -4.86 -8.20 -0.10
CA THR A 119 -3.91 -7.38 -0.86
C THR A 119 -2.71 -7.04 0.01
N VAL A 120 -1.52 -7.27 -0.52
CA VAL A 120 -0.24 -6.94 0.12
C VAL A 120 0.29 -5.65 -0.48
N MET A 121 0.51 -4.65 0.36
CA MET A 121 1.17 -3.39 0.01
C MET A 121 2.64 -3.46 0.37
N SER A 122 3.51 -3.13 -0.59
CA SER A 122 4.93 -2.85 -0.35
C SER A 122 5.21 -1.38 -0.65
N VAL A 123 5.88 -0.70 0.26
CA VAL A 123 6.18 0.74 0.16
C VAL A 123 7.68 0.94 0.09
N TYR A 124 8.10 1.73 -0.89
CA TYR A 124 9.50 2.09 -1.11
C TYR A 124 9.65 3.61 -1.04
N ILE A 125 10.74 4.10 -0.47
CA ILE A 125 11.17 5.50 -0.56
C ILE A 125 12.51 5.50 -1.27
N ASP A 126 12.61 6.24 -2.38
CA ASP A 126 13.80 6.28 -3.25
C ASP A 126 14.37 4.89 -3.59
N ASN A 127 13.46 3.95 -3.90
CA ASN A 127 13.73 2.55 -4.23
C ASN A 127 14.19 1.67 -3.05
N GLU A 128 14.26 2.19 -1.82
CA GLU A 128 14.48 1.39 -0.62
C GLU A 128 13.16 0.90 -0.03
N LEU A 129 13.01 -0.41 0.20
CA LEU A 129 11.83 -0.99 0.82
C LEU A 129 11.77 -0.56 2.30
N ILE A 130 10.75 0.22 2.67
CA ILE A 130 10.57 0.65 4.06
C ILE A 130 9.60 -0.25 4.83
N HIS A 131 8.60 -0.82 4.15
CA HIS A 131 7.58 -1.61 4.82
C HIS A 131 6.77 -2.50 3.86
N SER A 132 6.19 -3.58 4.40
CA SER A 132 5.17 -4.39 3.71
C SER A 132 4.02 -4.72 4.67
N LYS A 133 2.78 -4.61 4.21
CA LYS A 133 1.58 -4.84 5.01
C LYS A 133 0.43 -5.40 4.19
N ALA A 134 -0.29 -6.38 4.74
CA ALA A 134 -1.48 -6.97 4.13
C ALA A 134 -2.77 -6.35 4.69
N SER A 135 -3.83 -6.30 3.86
CA SER A 135 -5.19 -5.90 4.24
C SER A 135 -6.22 -6.45 3.24
N ASP A 136 -7.46 -6.61 3.68
CA ASP A 136 -8.62 -7.04 2.91
C ASP A 136 -9.75 -5.97 2.86
N THR A 137 -9.45 -4.73 3.28
CA THR A 137 -10.48 -3.69 3.50
C THR A 137 -10.53 -2.58 2.44
N GLY A 138 -9.78 -2.68 1.33
CA GLY A 138 -9.75 -1.63 0.30
C GLY A 138 -8.93 -0.37 0.68
N GLN A 139 -8.37 -0.33 1.88
CA GLN A 139 -7.42 0.68 2.33
C GLN A 139 -6.27 0.02 3.09
N ILE A 140 -5.04 0.47 2.85
CA ILE A 140 -3.86 0.04 3.60
C ILE A 140 -3.04 1.26 3.99
N SER A 141 -2.68 1.34 5.26
CA SER A 141 -1.82 2.40 5.80
C SER A 141 -0.66 1.83 6.59
N THR A 142 0.52 2.43 6.44
CA THR A 142 1.71 2.13 7.23
C THR A 142 2.35 3.39 7.79
N GLY A 143 2.86 3.30 9.02
CA GLY A 143 3.62 4.38 9.65
C GLY A 143 5.08 4.37 9.19
N TYR A 144 5.67 5.55 9.06
CA TYR A 144 7.09 5.73 8.77
C TYR A 144 7.62 6.95 9.53
N THR A 145 8.76 6.84 10.18
CA THR A 145 9.43 7.98 10.81
C THR A 145 10.56 8.44 9.90
N ILE A 146 10.54 9.70 9.48
CA ILE A 146 11.54 10.27 8.57
C ILE A 146 12.88 10.37 9.32
N PRO A 147 13.96 9.69 8.94
CA PRO A 147 15.25 9.83 9.63
C PRO A 147 15.73 11.28 9.63
N THR A 148 16.35 11.73 10.72
CA THR A 148 16.93 13.09 10.82
C THR A 148 18.08 13.30 9.85
N THR A 149 18.65 12.23 9.32
CA THR A 149 19.71 12.22 8.30
C THR A 149 19.21 12.24 6.86
N THR A 150 17.88 12.20 6.65
CA THR A 150 17.29 12.26 5.31
C THR A 150 17.67 13.58 4.63
N THR A 151 17.94 13.55 3.33
CA THR A 151 18.15 14.79 2.58
C THR A 151 16.88 15.62 2.54
N LEU A 152 17.01 16.94 2.40
CA LEU A 152 15.85 17.82 2.25
C LEU A 152 15.36 17.82 0.81
N GLY A 153 14.06 18.12 0.62
CA GLY A 153 13.41 18.23 -0.68
C GLY A 153 12.50 17.04 -1.00
N THR A 154 12.25 16.82 -2.29
CA THR A 154 11.29 15.83 -2.77
C THR A 154 11.90 14.44 -2.89
N HIS A 155 11.28 13.47 -2.22
CA HIS A 155 11.55 12.04 -2.30
C HIS A 155 10.41 11.31 -3.01
N ILE A 156 10.70 10.20 -3.69
CA ILE A 156 9.67 9.41 -4.37
C ILE A 156 9.21 8.28 -3.46
N ILE A 157 7.91 8.23 -3.19
CA ILE A 157 7.25 7.07 -2.61
C ILE A 157 6.71 6.20 -3.74
N SER A 158 7.18 4.97 -3.84
CA SER A 158 6.61 3.96 -4.74
C SER A 158 5.80 2.95 -3.94
N ILE A 159 4.53 2.75 -4.31
CA ILE A 159 3.64 1.78 -3.67
C ILE A 159 3.31 0.70 -4.68
N MET A 160 3.48 -0.56 -4.28
CA MET A 160 3.14 -1.74 -5.07
C MET A 160 2.11 -2.59 -4.32
N LEU A 161 1.03 -2.96 -4.99
CA LEU A 161 -0.01 -3.85 -4.49
C LEU A 161 0.01 -5.19 -5.22
N GLU A 162 0.01 -6.27 -4.45
CA GLU A 162 -0.06 -7.66 -4.93
C GLU A 162 -1.30 -8.35 -4.36
N ASN A 163 -2.03 -9.08 -5.21
CA ASN A 163 -3.20 -9.85 -4.84
C ASN A 163 -3.36 -11.04 -5.79
N SER A 164 -3.77 -12.20 -5.30
CA SER A 164 -3.94 -13.43 -6.11
C SER A 164 -4.93 -13.27 -7.27
N TYR A 165 -5.96 -12.46 -7.09
CA TYR A 165 -7.07 -12.28 -8.01
C TYR A 165 -6.88 -11.11 -8.99
N TYR A 166 -5.89 -10.26 -8.72
CA TYR A 166 -5.67 -9.04 -9.48
C TYR A 166 -4.26 -8.97 -10.05
N ASN A 167 -4.10 -8.24 -11.15
CA ASN A 167 -2.78 -7.90 -11.66
C ASN A 167 -2.05 -6.99 -10.66
N THR A 168 -0.75 -7.24 -10.47
CA THR A 168 0.12 -6.36 -9.68
C THR A 168 0.00 -4.93 -10.19
N LYS A 169 -0.12 -3.98 -9.28
CA LYS A 169 -0.33 -2.59 -9.60
C LYS A 169 0.56 -1.71 -8.76
N SER A 170 1.15 -0.70 -9.38
CA SER A 170 1.98 0.28 -8.68
C SER A 170 1.52 1.71 -8.95
N ILE A 171 1.87 2.59 -8.03
CA ILE A 171 1.67 4.04 -8.13
C ILE A 171 2.82 4.75 -7.42
N ASN A 172 3.23 5.89 -7.97
CA ASN A 172 4.21 6.77 -7.34
C ASN A 172 3.52 8.02 -6.79
N THR A 173 4.01 8.51 -5.66
CA THR A 173 3.67 9.80 -5.07
C THR A 173 4.93 10.42 -4.45
N THR A 174 4.81 11.58 -3.83
CA THR A 174 5.96 12.32 -3.30
C THR A 174 5.91 12.46 -1.79
N LEU A 175 7.09 12.50 -1.19
CA LEU A 175 7.34 12.97 0.16
C LEU A 175 8.21 14.23 0.08
N GLU A 176 7.68 15.38 0.44
CA GLU A 176 8.46 16.61 0.58
C GLU A 176 9.00 16.71 2.01
N VAL A 177 10.33 16.65 2.17
CA VAL A 177 11.02 16.68 3.45
C VAL A 177 11.54 18.08 3.74
N THR A 178 11.04 18.68 4.82
CA THR A 178 11.44 20.01 5.28
C THR A 178 12.26 19.99 6.56
N LYS A 179 12.91 21.12 6.88
CA LYS A 179 13.59 21.30 8.16
C LYS A 179 12.59 21.34 9.31
N THR A 180 12.98 20.80 10.45
CA THR A 180 12.22 20.92 11.71
C THR A 180 12.48 22.29 12.33
N THR A 181 11.42 23.00 12.71
CA THR A 181 11.54 24.28 13.41
C THR A 181 11.92 24.05 14.87
N ALA A 182 13.01 24.69 15.30
CA ALA A 182 13.43 24.73 16.70
C ALA A 182 13.06 26.08 17.34
N SER A 183 12.80 26.07 18.64
CA SER A 183 12.66 27.27 19.46
C SER A 183 13.75 27.29 20.53
N SER A 184 14.04 28.47 21.09
CA SER A 184 15.00 28.60 22.18
C SER A 184 14.53 29.57 23.24
N THR A 185 14.91 29.30 24.48
CA THR A 185 14.68 30.18 25.64
C THR A 185 15.97 30.33 26.43
N ILE A 186 16.09 31.45 27.12
CA ILE A 186 17.14 31.72 28.11
C ILE A 186 16.47 32.35 29.33
N GLU A 187 16.84 31.91 30.52
CA GLU A 187 16.32 32.48 31.76
C GLU A 187 17.04 33.79 32.11
N ASN A 188 16.36 34.67 32.85
CA ASN A 188 16.97 35.87 33.38
C ASN A 188 18.02 35.48 34.45
N ILE A 189 19.23 36.02 34.31
CA ILE A 189 20.34 35.75 35.23
C ILE A 189 20.79 37.07 35.86
N THR A 190 21.12 37.02 37.15
CA THR A 190 21.73 38.13 37.88
C THR A 190 23.09 37.71 38.42
N GLY A 191 24.02 38.66 38.56
CA GLY A 191 25.35 38.40 39.07
C GLY A 191 26.10 39.68 39.40
N LYS A 192 27.24 39.53 40.09
CA LYS A 192 28.12 40.63 40.48
C LYS A 192 29.30 40.75 39.51
N ILE A 193 29.90 41.94 39.44
CA ILE A 193 31.14 42.18 38.70
C ILE A 193 32.23 41.18 39.15
N ASN A 194 33.02 40.69 38.20
CA ASN A 194 34.04 39.64 38.34
C ASN A 194 33.51 38.26 38.77
N GLN A 195 32.19 38.07 38.89
CA GLN A 195 31.60 36.76 39.09
C GLN A 195 31.55 36.01 37.76
N THR A 196 31.87 34.71 37.79
CA THR A 196 31.57 33.80 36.69
C THR A 196 30.13 33.31 36.81
N ILE A 197 29.35 33.47 35.75
CA ILE A 197 28.00 32.92 35.60
C ILE A 197 27.96 31.91 34.46
N THR A 198 26.96 31.03 34.47
CA THR A 198 26.69 30.11 33.35
C THR A 198 25.40 30.54 32.66
N LEU A 199 25.51 30.94 31.40
CA LEU A 199 24.37 31.18 30.54
C LEU A 199 23.90 29.85 29.96
N ILE A 200 22.60 29.57 30.09
CA ILE A 200 22.00 28.32 29.62
C ILE A 200 20.91 28.68 28.61
N ALA A 201 21.15 28.35 27.34
CA ALA A 201 20.09 28.35 26.35
C ALA A 201 19.45 26.95 26.32
N ASN A 202 18.14 26.90 26.49
CA ASN A 202 17.35 25.68 26.27
C ASN A 202 16.78 25.74 24.86
N ILE A 203 16.96 24.69 24.08
CA ILE A 203 16.53 24.57 22.70
C ILE A 203 15.53 23.43 22.64
N SER A 204 14.39 23.63 21.98
CA SER A 204 13.35 22.62 21.87
C SER A 204 12.86 22.49 20.44
N THR A 205 12.55 21.26 20.05
CA THR A 205 11.70 20.96 18.90
C THR A 205 10.48 20.18 19.39
N PRO A 206 9.39 20.12 18.62
CA PRO A 206 8.19 19.39 19.05
C PRO A 206 8.44 17.91 19.37
N ASN A 207 9.36 17.25 18.64
CA ASN A 207 9.45 15.79 18.63
C ASN A 207 10.88 15.22 18.77
N GLN A 208 11.90 16.04 19.01
CA GLN A 208 13.30 15.58 18.98
C GLN A 208 14.20 16.20 20.06
N ILE A 209 15.20 15.39 20.45
CA ILE A 209 16.39 15.87 21.16
C ILE A 209 17.40 16.35 20.10
N ILE A 210 17.86 17.57 20.28
CA ILE A 210 18.84 18.24 19.42
C ILE A 210 20.22 18.04 20.05
N ASN A 211 21.13 17.40 19.32
CA ASN A 211 22.52 17.17 19.72
C ASN A 211 23.52 17.84 18.77
N GLU A 212 23.05 18.79 17.98
CA GLU A 212 23.82 19.48 16.96
C GLU A 212 23.37 20.95 16.84
N GLY A 213 24.16 21.74 16.11
CA GLY A 213 23.94 23.18 15.98
C GLY A 213 24.76 24.00 16.98
N ILE A 214 24.74 25.31 16.78
CA ILE A 214 25.53 26.29 17.55
C ILE A 214 24.60 27.39 18.02
N VAL A 215 24.69 27.73 19.30
CA VAL A 215 24.05 28.91 19.89
C VAL A 215 25.08 30.02 20.03
N GLU A 216 24.72 31.20 19.55
CA GLU A 216 25.48 32.43 19.73
C GLU A 216 24.89 33.22 20.91
N PHE A 217 25.70 33.43 21.95
CA PHE A 217 25.29 34.23 23.11
C PHE A 217 25.68 35.68 22.90
N LYS A 218 24.71 36.58 23.09
CA LYS A 218 24.90 38.03 22.95
C LYS A 218 24.52 38.79 24.21
N ILE A 219 25.26 39.84 24.49
CA ILE A 219 24.87 40.90 25.43
C ILE A 219 24.89 42.21 24.65
N ASN A 220 23.78 42.98 24.68
CA ASN A 220 23.63 44.23 23.93
C ASN A 220 24.04 44.10 22.45
N ASN A 221 23.59 43.03 21.78
CA ASN A 221 23.91 42.65 20.40
C ASN A 221 25.38 42.26 20.12
N GLN A 222 26.28 42.31 21.10
CA GLN A 222 27.66 41.86 20.94
C GLN A 222 27.80 40.40 21.31
N ILE A 223 28.47 39.62 20.46
CA ILE A 223 28.75 38.20 20.69
C ILE A 223 29.77 38.07 21.81
N ILE A 224 29.40 37.33 22.86
CA ILE A 224 30.28 37.02 24.00
C ILE A 224 30.80 35.58 23.96
N GLY A 225 30.21 34.73 23.12
CA GLY A 225 30.64 33.37 22.92
C GLY A 225 29.69 32.57 22.05
N THR A 226 30.16 31.44 21.56
CA THR A 226 29.34 30.46 20.84
C THR A 226 29.51 29.11 21.49
N GLN A 227 28.44 28.32 21.58
CA GLN A 227 28.50 26.97 22.14
C GLN A 227 27.68 26.00 21.32
N LYS A 228 28.18 24.77 21.21
CA LYS A 228 27.44 23.67 20.59
C LYS A 228 26.24 23.28 21.45
N VAL A 229 25.16 22.91 20.80
CA VAL A 229 24.01 22.29 21.45
C VAL A 229 24.32 20.82 21.71
N SER A 230 24.02 20.36 22.91
CA SER A 230 24.03 18.94 23.30
C SER A 230 22.84 18.71 24.21
N GLU A 231 22.08 17.66 23.92
CA GLU A 231 20.88 17.29 24.67
C GLU A 231 19.94 18.48 24.93
N ASN A 232 19.57 19.19 23.86
CA ASN A 232 18.69 20.37 23.91
C ASN A 232 19.26 21.59 24.66
N ILE A 233 20.54 21.61 25.02
CA ILE A 233 21.12 22.68 25.84
C ILE A 233 22.44 23.18 25.25
N ALA A 234 22.66 24.50 25.28
CA ALA A 234 23.97 25.12 25.10
C ALA A 234 24.35 25.89 26.38
N ARG A 235 25.58 25.70 26.88
CA ARG A 235 26.06 26.31 28.13
C ARG A 235 27.31 27.14 27.91
N LEU A 236 27.26 28.45 28.19
CA LEU A 236 28.43 29.34 28.12
C LEU A 236 28.82 29.83 29.52
N SER A 237 30.07 29.58 29.94
CA SER A 237 30.64 30.24 31.11
C SER A 237 31.10 31.65 30.74
N TYR A 238 30.65 32.65 31.49
CA TYR A 238 30.92 34.05 31.23
C TYR A 238 31.32 34.78 32.52
N ILE A 239 32.41 35.53 32.47
CA ILE A 239 32.86 36.39 33.58
C ILE A 239 32.24 37.77 33.37
N ILE A 240 31.47 38.25 34.36
CA ILE A 240 30.88 39.59 34.30
C ILE A 240 32.01 40.62 34.37
N PRO A 241 32.22 41.44 33.32
CA PRO A 241 33.35 42.35 33.25
C PRO A 241 33.18 43.51 34.24
N THR A 242 34.29 44.17 34.57
CA THR A 242 34.31 45.38 35.40
C THR A 242 33.81 46.62 34.67
N THR A 243 33.70 46.56 33.34
CA THR A 243 33.26 47.64 32.44
C THR A 243 32.51 47.03 31.26
N TYR A 244 31.37 47.62 30.88
CA TYR A 244 30.64 47.32 29.64
C TYR A 244 30.90 48.39 28.59
#